data_AF-Q9M0I0-F1
#
_entry.id   AF-Q9M0I0-F1
#
_cell.length_a   1.000
_cell.length_b   1.000
_cell.length_c   1.000
_cell.angle_alpha   90.00
_cell.angle_beta   90.00
_cell.angle_gamma   90.00
#
_symmetry.space_group_name_H-M   'P 1'
#
loop_
_entity.id
_entity.type
_entity.pdbx_description
1 polymer ?
#
loop_
_entity_poly.entity_id
_entity_poly.type
_entity_poly.pdbx_seq_one_letter_code
_entity_poly.pdbx_strand_id
1 'polypeptide(L)'
;MKITHHCLVSLLSILLLSGFAFSHHISLDEFESHPSTSRALLQAKATCKEDFAAKNYTIITSKCKGPNYPAKVCCSAFKDFACPFAEVLNDEKTDCASTMFSYINLYGRYPPGIFANMCKEGKEGLDCTDVTPTSSSHASIPLVSTHVLLITVSILFHLF
;
A
#
# COMPACT_ATOMS: atom_id res chain seq x y z
N MET A 1 -47.48 -29.66 3.06
CA MET A 1 -46.62 -28.64 2.41
C MET A 1 -45.20 -29.19 2.32
N LYS A 2 -44.81 -29.76 1.17
CA LYS A 2 -43.39 -30.01 0.89
C LYS A 2 -42.87 -28.74 0.24
N ILE A 3 -42.30 -27.84 1.04
CA ILE A 3 -41.44 -26.79 0.52
C ILE A 3 -40.29 -27.52 -0.16
N THR A 4 -40.35 -27.56 -1.48
CA THR A 4 -39.40 -28.23 -2.34
C THR A 4 -38.02 -27.68 -2.02
N HIS A 5 -37.04 -28.55 -1.80
CA HIS A 5 -35.63 -28.19 -1.49
C HIS A 5 -35.11 -27.03 -2.34
N HIS A 6 -35.56 -26.97 -3.59
CA HIS A 6 -35.30 -25.90 -4.56
C HIS A 6 -35.64 -24.48 -4.08
N CYS A 7 -36.75 -24.31 -3.34
CA CYS A 7 -37.21 -23.02 -2.84
C CYS A 7 -36.32 -22.51 -1.68
N LEU A 8 -35.90 -23.42 -0.79
CA LEU A 8 -34.95 -23.10 0.28
C LEU A 8 -33.58 -22.72 -0.29
N VAL A 9 -33.10 -23.45 -1.30
CA VAL A 9 -31.83 -23.13 -1.99
C VAL A 9 -31.91 -21.75 -2.65
N SER A 10 -33.00 -21.43 -3.38
CA SER A 10 -33.17 -20.09 -3.97
C SER A 10 -33.20 -18.98 -2.91
N LEU A 11 -33.91 -19.17 -1.79
CA LEU A 11 -33.97 -18.17 -0.72
C LEU A 11 -32.60 -17.93 -0.08
N LEU A 12 -31.83 -19.00 0.16
CA LEU A 12 -30.46 -18.90 0.69
C LEU A 12 -29.54 -18.16 -0.29
N SER A 13 -29.64 -18.43 -1.59
CA SER A 13 -28.86 -17.70 -2.61
C SER A 13 -29.19 -16.21 -2.60
N ILE A 14 -30.47 -15.83 -2.54
CA ILE A 14 -30.88 -14.42 -2.51
C ILE A 14 -30.37 -13.71 -1.24
N LEU A 15 -30.46 -14.36 -0.07
CA LEU A 15 -29.95 -13.84 1.19
C LEU A 15 -28.43 -13.61 1.13
N LEU A 16 -27.68 -14.58 0.61
CA LEU A 16 -26.24 -14.44 0.41
C LEU A 16 -25.92 -13.29 -0.55
N LEU A 17 -26.62 -13.16 -1.68
CA LEU A 17 -26.42 -12.05 -2.62
C LEU A 17 -26.74 -10.68 -1.98
N SER A 18 -27.77 -10.60 -1.12
CA SER A 18 -28.16 -9.34 -0.47
C SER A 18 -27.13 -8.82 0.54
N GLY A 19 -26.37 -9.71 1.19
CA GLY A 19 -25.34 -9.34 2.15
C GLY A 19 -24.13 -8.65 1.52
N PHE A 20 -23.88 -8.84 0.22
CA PHE A 20 -22.69 -8.31 -0.46
C PHE A 20 -22.96 -7.04 -1.28
N ALA A 21 -24.18 -6.50 -1.28
CA ALA A 21 -24.48 -5.23 -1.94
C ALA A 21 -23.84 -3.99 -1.25
N PHE A 22 -23.23 -4.16 -0.08
CA PHE A 22 -22.52 -3.09 0.64
C PHE A 22 -21.01 -3.13 0.35
N SER A 23 -20.65 -2.94 -0.91
CA SER A 23 -19.27 -2.61 -1.30
C SER A 23 -19.28 -1.57 -2.41
N HIS A 24 -20.08 -0.51 -2.23
CA HIS A 24 -19.85 0.72 -2.96
C HIS A 24 -18.56 1.33 -2.44
N HIS A 25 -17.51 1.27 -3.25
CA HIS A 25 -16.36 2.15 -3.13
C HIS A 25 -16.88 3.59 -3.18
N ILE A 26 -16.93 4.23 -2.02
CA ILE A 26 -17.17 5.66 -1.91
C ILE A 26 -15.93 6.33 -2.49
N SER A 27 -15.99 6.70 -3.77
CA SER A 27 -15.09 7.70 -4.33
C SER A 27 -15.49 9.04 -3.70
N LEU A 28 -14.75 9.43 -2.65
CA LEU A 28 -14.78 10.75 -2.05
C LEU A 28 -14.11 11.74 -3.02
N ASP A 29 -14.75 12.04 -4.15
CA ASP A 29 -14.37 13.16 -5.03
C ASP A 29 -15.45 14.26 -5.07
N GLU A 30 -16.39 14.26 -4.11
CA GLU A 30 -17.41 15.29 -3.98
C GLU A 30 -17.52 15.79 -2.52
N PHE A 31 -16.49 16.50 -2.08
CA PHE A 31 -16.59 17.43 -0.94
C PHE A 31 -16.20 18.83 -1.42
N GLU A 32 -17.10 19.44 -2.21
CA GLU A 32 -17.19 20.88 -2.36
C GLU A 32 -17.75 21.46 -1.05
N SER A 33 -16.91 21.49 -0.01
CA SER A 33 -17.21 22.21 1.24
C SER A 33 -16.43 23.51 1.25
N HIS A 34 -17.17 24.61 1.20
CA HIS A 34 -16.76 25.99 1.43
C HIS A 34 -15.60 26.14 2.43
N PRO A 35 -14.69 27.13 2.25
CA PRO A 35 -13.54 27.33 3.14
C PRO A 35 -14.01 27.89 4.49
N SER A 36 -14.52 27.02 5.35
CA SER A 36 -14.75 27.33 6.77
C SER A 36 -13.45 27.15 7.52
N THR A 37 -12.73 28.27 7.65
CA THR A 37 -11.65 28.57 8.60
C THR A 37 -11.54 27.59 9.76
N SER A 38 -10.85 26.47 9.54
CA SER A 38 -10.55 25.49 10.57
C SER A 38 -9.05 25.50 10.76
N ARG A 39 -8.65 26.07 11.90
CA ARG A 39 -7.32 26.08 12.52
C ARG A 39 -6.29 25.25 11.76
N ALA A 40 -5.26 25.91 11.24
CA ALA A 40 -4.09 25.28 10.62
C ALA A 40 -3.43 24.29 11.60
N LEU A 41 -3.90 23.04 11.61
CA LEU A 41 -3.25 21.95 12.31
C LEU A 41 -2.11 21.47 11.41
N LEU A 42 -0.92 22.04 11.62
CA LEU A 42 0.37 21.55 11.13
C LEU A 42 0.41 21.28 9.62
N GLN A 43 0.10 22.27 8.77
CA GLN A 43 0.33 22.24 7.32
C GLN A 43 0.15 20.82 6.72
N ALA A 44 -1.08 20.29 6.80
CA ALA A 44 -1.38 18.92 6.44
C ALA A 44 -0.85 18.62 5.04
N LYS A 45 0.18 17.78 4.97
CA LYS A 45 0.75 17.29 3.72
C LYS A 45 -0.31 16.43 3.02
N ALA A 46 -0.34 16.50 1.69
CA ALA A 46 -1.18 15.61 0.90
C ALA A 46 -0.76 14.15 1.13
N THR A 47 -1.74 13.25 1.21
CA THR A 47 -1.47 11.82 1.35
C THR A 47 -0.67 11.30 0.16
N CYS A 48 0.35 10.50 0.44
CA CYS A 48 1.15 9.85 -0.59
C CYS A 48 0.28 8.96 -1.48
N LYS A 49 0.39 9.16 -2.80
CA LYS A 49 -0.28 8.29 -3.78
C LYS A 49 0.41 6.92 -3.94
N GLU A 50 1.69 6.85 -3.59
CA GLU A 50 2.45 5.61 -3.63
C GLU A 50 2.10 4.73 -2.42
N ASP A 51 1.59 3.52 -2.68
CA ASP A 51 1.29 2.57 -1.62
C ASP A 51 2.58 1.92 -1.09
N PHE A 52 3.18 2.57 -0.09
CA PHE A 52 4.32 2.02 0.64
C PHE A 52 3.94 0.84 1.54
N ALA A 53 2.67 0.66 1.93
CA ALA A 53 2.25 -0.47 2.76
C ALA A 53 2.44 -1.81 2.02
N ALA A 54 2.18 -1.81 0.71
CA ALA A 54 2.31 -3.00 -0.14
C ALA A 54 3.72 -3.25 -0.71
N LYS A 55 4.74 -2.44 -0.35
CA LYS A 55 6.10 -2.60 -0.88
C LYS A 55 6.86 -3.75 -0.22
N ASN A 56 7.83 -4.31 -0.95
CA ASN A 56 8.69 -5.37 -0.44
C ASN A 56 9.91 -4.80 0.29
N TYR A 57 9.89 -4.87 1.63
CA TYR A 57 10.96 -4.37 2.50
C TYR A 57 12.14 -5.33 2.67
N THR A 58 12.09 -6.55 2.10
CA THR A 58 13.17 -7.54 2.20
C THR A 58 14.49 -7.02 1.63
N ILE A 59 14.45 -6.12 0.64
CA ILE A 59 15.65 -5.51 0.07
C ILE A 59 16.48 -4.76 1.13
N ILE A 60 15.82 -4.16 2.13
CA ILE A 60 16.47 -3.51 3.28
C ILE A 60 16.71 -4.54 4.40
N THR A 61 15.67 -5.26 4.82
CA THR A 61 15.71 -6.08 6.05
C THR A 61 16.59 -7.33 5.93
N SER A 62 16.85 -7.82 4.71
CA SER A 62 17.80 -8.91 4.48
C SER A 62 19.26 -8.48 4.58
N LYS A 63 19.57 -7.20 4.29
CA LYS A 63 20.94 -6.66 4.21
C LYS A 63 21.33 -5.84 5.44
N CYS A 64 20.47 -4.91 5.86
CA CYS A 64 20.73 -3.99 6.97
C CYS A 64 20.27 -4.62 8.30
N LYS A 65 21.20 -5.24 9.04
CA LYS A 65 20.88 -5.97 10.28
C LYS A 65 21.56 -5.35 11.51
N GLY A 66 20.83 -5.31 12.62
CA GLY A 66 21.37 -4.95 13.93
C GLY A 66 22.09 -6.13 14.62
N PRO A 67 22.74 -5.90 15.78
CA PRO A 67 22.79 -4.62 16.49
C PRO A 67 23.74 -3.60 15.86
N ASN A 68 24.73 -4.06 15.08
CA ASN A 68 25.70 -3.21 14.40
C ASN A 68 25.24 -2.99 12.96
N TYR A 69 24.63 -1.84 12.67
CA TYR A 69 24.14 -1.48 11.34
C TYR A 69 25.28 -0.96 10.47
N PRO A 70 25.82 -1.74 9.50
CA PRO A 70 26.99 -1.31 8.74
C PRO A 70 26.57 -0.25 7.72
N ALA A 71 27.02 0.99 7.89
CA ALA A 71 26.56 2.14 7.11
C ALA A 71 26.56 1.90 5.59
N LYS A 72 27.66 1.39 5.03
CA LYS A 72 27.77 1.11 3.58
C LYS A 72 26.70 0.12 3.09
N VAL A 73 26.45 -0.95 3.86
CA VAL A 73 25.46 -1.99 3.51
C VAL A 73 24.05 -1.44 3.66
N CYS A 74 23.76 -0.75 4.76
CA CYS A 74 22.45 -0.17 5.03
C CYS A 74 22.08 0.92 4.04
N CYS A 75 23.01 1.82 3.70
CA CYS A 75 22.76 2.89 2.74
C CYS A 75 22.61 2.37 1.32
N SER A 76 23.41 1.38 0.91
CA SER A 76 23.22 0.73 -0.40
C SER A 76 21.85 0.06 -0.48
N ALA A 77 21.46 -0.72 0.53
CA ALA A 77 20.14 -1.37 0.56
C ALA A 77 18.98 -0.36 0.59
N PHE A 78 19.14 0.75 1.30
CA PHE A 78 18.18 1.84 1.34
C PHE A 78 18.06 2.53 -0.02
N LYS A 79 19.18 2.82 -0.70
CA LYS A 79 19.19 3.40 -2.06
C LYS A 79 18.51 2.46 -3.06
N ASP A 80 18.81 1.17 -3.01
CA ASP A 80 18.16 0.16 -3.87
C ASP A 80 16.62 0.19 -3.72
N PHE A 81 16.11 0.46 -2.52
CA PHE A 81 14.67 0.55 -2.24
C PHE A 81 14.07 1.92 -2.61
N ALA A 82 14.71 3.01 -2.19
CA ALA A 82 14.12 4.35 -2.19
C ALA A 82 14.32 5.10 -3.51
N CYS A 83 15.43 4.87 -4.22
CA CYS A 83 15.75 5.61 -5.44
C CYS A 83 14.71 5.48 -6.57
N PRO A 84 14.04 4.32 -6.78
CA PRO A 84 12.92 4.23 -7.72
C PRO A 84 11.75 5.19 -7.42
N PHE A 85 11.65 5.68 -6.18
CA PHE A 85 10.60 6.58 -5.72
C PHE A 85 11.13 7.99 -5.40
N ALA A 86 12.35 8.34 -5.84
CA ALA A 86 13.00 9.61 -5.48
C ALA A 86 12.16 10.85 -5.81
N GLU A 87 11.44 10.85 -6.94
CA GLU A 87 10.57 11.96 -7.35
C GLU A 87 9.44 12.20 -6.32
N VAL A 88 8.73 11.15 -5.91
CA VAL A 88 7.61 11.28 -4.96
C VAL A 88 8.10 11.50 -3.53
N LEU A 89 9.27 10.96 -3.17
CA LEU A 89 9.87 11.14 -1.85
C LEU A 89 10.40 12.56 -1.64
N ASN A 90 10.86 13.21 -2.71
CA ASN A 90 11.37 14.58 -2.67
C ASN A 90 10.26 15.64 -2.80
N ASP A 91 8.99 15.24 -2.97
CA ASP A 91 7.86 16.19 -2.92
C ASP A 91 7.50 16.51 -1.46
N GLU A 92 8.00 17.66 -0.99
CA GLU A 92 7.75 18.17 0.35
C GLU A 92 6.26 18.45 0.65
N LYS A 93 5.41 18.55 -0.38
CA LYS A 93 3.96 18.75 -0.23
C LYS A 93 3.23 17.47 0.20
N THR A 94 3.87 16.31 0.06
CA THR A 94 3.28 15.02 0.42
C THR A 94 3.90 14.43 1.69
N ASP A 95 3.20 13.46 2.28
CA ASP A 95 3.69 12.66 3.40
C ASP A 95 4.49 11.42 2.97
N CYS A 96 4.84 11.29 1.68
CA CYS A 96 5.51 10.09 1.12
C CYS A 96 6.75 9.68 1.89
N ALA A 97 7.66 10.62 2.19
CA ALA A 97 8.87 10.32 2.94
C ALA A 97 8.59 9.82 4.38
N SER A 98 7.68 10.48 5.11
CA SER A 98 7.29 10.06 6.46
C SER A 98 6.59 8.69 6.46
N THR A 99 5.73 8.45 5.48
CA THR A 99 5.00 7.19 5.32
C THR A 99 5.97 6.05 4.99
N MET A 100 6.89 6.26 4.05
CA MET A 100 7.94 5.30 3.71
C MET A 100 8.81 4.95 4.94
N PHE A 101 9.36 5.95 5.62
CA PHE A 101 10.21 5.69 6.79
C PHE A 101 9.46 4.99 7.93
N SER A 102 8.17 5.27 8.10
CA SER A 102 7.34 4.58 9.10
C SER A 102 7.27 3.08 8.82
N TYR A 103 7.00 2.66 7.59
CA TYR A 103 6.98 1.25 7.21
C TYR A 103 8.37 0.61 7.25
N ILE A 104 9.42 1.29 6.79
CA ILE A 104 10.81 0.80 6.91
C ILE A 104 11.14 0.50 8.38
N ASN A 105 10.87 1.45 9.29
CA ASN A 105 11.16 1.29 10.71
C ASN A 105 10.31 0.17 11.33
N LEU A 106 9.04 0.06 10.96
CA LEU A 106 8.12 -0.97 11.43
C LEU A 106 8.60 -2.38 11.05
N TYR A 107 8.86 -2.61 9.76
CA TYR A 107 9.21 -3.94 9.25
C TYR A 107 10.65 -4.36 9.60
N GLY A 108 11.59 -3.42 9.66
CA GLY A 108 12.98 -3.69 10.03
C GLY A 108 13.28 -3.62 11.52
N ARG A 109 12.35 -3.10 12.33
CA ARG A 109 12.55 -2.75 13.75
C ARG A 109 13.74 -1.80 13.93
N TYR A 110 13.87 -0.84 13.01
CA TYR A 110 14.98 0.10 13.02
C TYR A 110 14.78 1.24 14.02
N PRO A 111 15.85 1.71 14.68
CA PRO A 111 15.81 2.94 15.44
C PRO A 111 15.41 4.14 14.56
N PRO A 112 14.61 5.09 15.07
CA PRO A 112 14.28 6.31 14.36
C PRO A 112 15.53 7.07 13.90
N GLY A 113 15.52 7.56 12.66
CA GLY A 113 16.59 8.38 12.10
C GLY A 113 17.85 7.61 11.69
N ILE A 114 17.86 6.27 11.75
CA ILE A 114 19.06 5.49 11.45
C ILE A 114 19.67 5.82 10.06
N PHE A 115 18.84 5.85 9.02
CA PHE A 115 19.27 6.14 7.65
C PHE A 115 19.68 7.60 7.48
N ALA A 116 18.92 8.55 8.04
CA ALA A 116 19.25 9.98 8.01
C ALA A 116 20.59 10.29 8.70
N ASN A 117 20.94 9.53 9.73
CA ASN A 117 22.17 9.72 10.48
C ASN A 117 23.39 9.15 9.74
N MET A 118 23.27 7.99 9.10
CA MET A 118 24.41 7.27 8.51
C MET A 118 24.57 7.45 6.99
N CYS A 119 23.51 7.78 6.24
CA CYS A 119 23.52 7.86 4.79
C CYS A 119 23.64 9.31 4.32
N LYS A 120 24.90 9.77 4.16
CA LYS A 120 25.23 11.11 3.68
C LYS A 120 26.30 11.01 2.59
N GLU A 121 26.00 11.47 1.38
CA GLU A 121 26.93 11.40 0.23
C GLU A 121 27.38 12.79 -0.25
N GLY A 122 26.58 13.84 -0.04
CA GLY A 122 26.94 15.21 -0.41
C GLY A 122 25.88 16.22 0.02
N LYS A 123 25.98 17.45 -0.52
CA LYS A 123 25.02 18.54 -0.25
C LYS A 123 23.65 18.29 -0.89
N GLU A 124 23.64 17.57 -2.01
CA GLU A 124 22.42 17.24 -2.78
C GLU A 124 21.66 16.03 -2.23
N GLY A 125 22.12 15.44 -1.12
CA GLY A 125 21.52 14.25 -0.51
C GLY A 125 22.18 12.96 -0.96
N LEU A 126 21.37 11.94 -1.28
CA LEU A 126 21.83 10.63 -1.75
C LEU A 126 21.75 10.57 -3.27
N ASP A 127 22.82 10.11 -3.91
CA ASP A 127 22.92 10.04 -5.36
C ASP A 127 22.24 8.77 -5.90
N CYS A 128 21.12 8.93 -6.59
CA CYS A 128 20.36 7.81 -7.16
C CYS A 128 20.73 7.46 -8.62
N THR A 129 21.76 8.06 -9.20
CA THR A 129 22.12 7.85 -10.62
C THR A 129 22.56 6.43 -10.96
N ASP A 130 23.25 5.75 -10.04
CA ASP A 130 23.79 4.39 -10.25
C ASP A 130 22.84 3.26 -9.81
N VAL A 131 21.63 3.58 -9.33
CA VAL A 131 20.70 2.54 -8.87
C VAL A 131 19.92 1.99 -10.04
N THR A 132 20.20 0.74 -10.43
CA THR A 132 19.39 0.03 -11.42
C THR A 132 17.99 -0.16 -10.84
N PRO A 133 16.92 0.34 -11.48
CA PRO A 133 15.57 0.11 -11.01
C PRO A 133 15.31 -1.40 -10.99
N THR A 134 15.27 -1.99 -9.81
CA THR A 134 14.72 -3.33 -9.67
C THR A 134 13.24 -3.14 -9.92
N SER A 135 12.77 -3.48 -11.12
CA SER A 135 11.36 -3.48 -11.45
C SER A 135 10.63 -4.34 -10.42
N SER A 136 10.09 -3.70 -9.38
CA SER A 136 9.01 -4.26 -8.58
C SER A 136 7.84 -4.37 -9.54
N SER A 137 7.82 -5.48 -10.26
CA SER A 137 6.74 -5.89 -11.11
C SER A 137 5.49 -5.77 -10.25
N HIS A 138 4.63 -4.80 -10.58
CA HIS A 138 3.25 -4.83 -10.15
C HIS A 138 2.71 -6.14 -10.70
N ALA A 139 2.75 -7.19 -9.88
CA ALA A 139 1.87 -8.31 -10.05
C ALA A 139 0.48 -7.75 -9.78
N SER A 140 -0.11 -7.15 -10.81
CA SER A 140 -1.54 -6.96 -10.93
C SER A 140 -2.10 -8.37 -10.89
N ILE A 141 -2.36 -8.89 -9.70
CA ILE A 141 -3.27 -10.02 -9.55
C ILE A 141 -4.54 -9.51 -10.23
N PRO A 142 -5.01 -10.13 -11.32
CA PRO A 142 -6.33 -9.78 -11.82
C PRO A 142 -7.25 -10.05 -10.63
N LEU A 143 -7.79 -8.97 -10.05
CA LEU A 143 -8.89 -9.06 -9.14
C LEU A 143 -10.02 -9.62 -10.00
N VAL A 144 -10.07 -10.94 -10.11
CA VAL A 144 -11.26 -11.64 -10.55
C VAL A 144 -12.29 -11.14 -9.57
N SER A 145 -13.15 -10.25 -10.07
CA SER A 145 -14.19 -9.64 -9.29
C SER A 145 -14.81 -10.76 -8.48
N THR A 146 -14.80 -10.64 -7.16
CA THR A 146 -15.40 -11.64 -6.25
C THR A 146 -16.82 -11.99 -6.70
N HIS A 147 -17.50 -11.06 -7.38
CA HIS A 147 -18.75 -11.30 -8.08
C HIS A 147 -18.68 -12.38 -9.17
N VAL A 148 -17.67 -12.40 -10.05
CA VAL A 148 -17.53 -13.42 -11.11
C VAL A 148 -17.31 -14.81 -10.51
N LEU A 149 -16.46 -14.94 -9.48
CA LEU A 149 -16.25 -16.23 -8.82
C LEU A 149 -17.52 -16.72 -8.10
N LEU A 150 -18.25 -15.82 -7.44
CA LEU A 150 -19.51 -16.18 -6.79
C LEU A 150 -20.60 -16.55 -7.80
N ILE A 151 -20.68 -15.84 -8.92
CA ILE A 151 -21.63 -16.15 -10.01
C ILE A 151 -21.30 -17.53 -10.61
N THR A 152 -20.03 -17.85 -10.87
CA THR A 152 -19.67 -19.17 -11.42
C THR A 152 -19.97 -20.30 -10.44
N VAL A 153 -19.71 -20.11 -9.14
CA VAL A 153 -20.08 -21.09 -8.10
C VAL A 153 -21.60 -21.25 -8.02
N SER A 154 -22.36 -20.15 -8.06
CA SER A 154 -23.82 -20.19 -7.99
C SER A 154 -24.44 -20.88 -9.22
N ILE A 155 -23.90 -20.63 -10.42
CA ILE A 155 -24.30 -21.33 -11.65
C ILE A 155 -23.94 -22.82 -11.57
N LEU A 156 -22.75 -23.17 -11.06
CA LEU A 156 -22.34 -24.57 -10.91
C LEU A 156 -23.27 -25.32 -9.96
N PHE A 157 -23.64 -24.72 -8.82
CA PHE A 157 -24.61 -25.29 -7.88
C PHE A 157 -26.05 -25.37 -8.42
N HIS A 158 -26.37 -24.66 -9.50
CA HIS A 158 -27.66 -24.78 -10.19
C HIS A 158 -27.62 -25.75 -11.39
N LEU A 159 -26.43 -26.13 -11.87
CA LEU A 159 -26.25 -27.11 -12.95
C LEU A 159 -26.08 -28.55 -12.44
N PHE A 160 -25.63 -28.73 -11.20
CA PHE A 160 -25.47 -30.03 -10.52
C PHE A 160 -26.56 -30.25 -9.46
#